data_AF-A0A5N7MXP9-F1
#
_entry.id   AF-A0A5N7MXP9-F1
#
_cell.length_a   1.000
_cell.length_b   1.000
_cell.length_c   1.000
_cell.angle_alpha   90.00
_cell.angle_beta   90.00
_cell.angle_gamma   90.00
#
_symmetry.space_group_name_H-M   'P 1'
#
loop_
_entity.id
_entity.type
_entity.pdbx_description
1 polymer ?
#
loop_
_entity_poly.entity_id
_entity_poly.type
_entity_poly.pdbx_seq_one_letter_code
_entity_poly.pdbx_strand_id
1 'polypeptide(L)'
;MPASAKYFFHLVSDRGLIPDEEGISLWTAEGFCVHLVRIVQTVDEVLKGSLTSDERQGWHLEVTDDAGRRVMSISLTDFDENRSFLPLH
;
A
#
# COMPACT_ATOMS: atom_id res chain seq x y z
N MET A 1 -18.27 13.66 -17.33
CA MET A 1 -18.21 12.38 -16.61
C MET A 1 -17.07 12.49 -15.63
N PRO A 2 -17.24 12.17 -14.33
CA PRO A 2 -16.07 12.02 -13.46
C PRO A 2 -15.20 10.91 -14.06
N ALA A 3 -13.92 11.18 -14.28
CA ALA A 3 -12.99 10.18 -14.77
C ALA A 3 -12.60 9.28 -13.59
N SER A 4 -12.88 7.99 -13.69
CA SER A 4 -12.26 7.01 -12.80
C SER A 4 -10.80 6.83 -13.18
N ALA A 5 -9.94 6.66 -12.18
CA ALA A 5 -8.55 6.26 -12.36
C ALA A 5 -8.37 4.86 -11.77
N LYS A 6 -7.68 3.99 -12.50
CA LYS A 6 -7.33 2.65 -12.02
C LYS A 6 -5.95 2.71 -11.39
N TYR A 7 -5.83 2.17 -10.18
CA TYR A 7 -4.58 2.11 -9.43
C TYR A 7 -4.23 0.66 -9.10
N PHE A 8 -2.95 0.35 -9.08
CA PHE A 8 -2.41 -0.96 -8.74
C PHE A 8 -1.49 -0.83 -7.52
N PHE A 9 -1.55 -1.80 -6.62
CA PHE A 9 -0.84 -1.76 -5.34
C PHE A 9 0.16 -2.91 -5.26
N HIS A 10 1.39 -2.67 -5.71
CA HIS A 10 2.44 -3.67 -5.76
C HIS A 10 3.20 -3.73 -4.44
N LEU A 11 3.46 -4.94 -3.97
CA LEU A 11 4.29 -5.15 -2.78
C LEU A 11 5.74 -5.41 -3.23
N VAL A 12 6.66 -4.55 -2.80
CA VAL A 12 8.03 -4.50 -3.32
C VAL A 12 9.03 -4.59 -2.18
N SER A 13 10.13 -5.33 -2.41
CA SER A 13 11.33 -5.34 -1.55
C SER A 13 12.59 -5.42 -2.41
N ASP A 14 13.75 -5.38 -1.77
CA ASP A 14 15.05 -5.71 -2.39
C ASP A 14 15.13 -7.16 -2.88
N ARG A 15 14.30 -8.05 -2.32
CA ARG A 15 14.25 -9.48 -2.66
C ARG A 15 13.30 -9.80 -3.81
N GLY A 16 12.38 -8.91 -4.16
CA GLY A 16 11.45 -9.15 -5.25
C GLY A 16 10.22 -8.24 -5.27
N LEU A 17 9.38 -8.51 -6.28
CA LEU A 17 8.15 -7.79 -6.57
C LEU A 17 6.98 -8.79 -6.57
N ILE A 18 5.93 -8.48 -5.83
CA ILE A 18 4.64 -9.15 -5.90
C ILE A 18 3.65 -8.16 -6.53
N PRO A 19 3.34 -8.30 -7.84
CA PRO A 19 2.49 -7.34 -8.53
C PRO A 19 1.01 -7.57 -8.23
N ASP A 20 0.27 -6.49 -7.99
CA ASP A 20 -1.19 -6.46 -8.15
C ASP A 20 -1.55 -6.42 -9.64
N GLU A 21 -2.24 -7.45 -10.13
CA GLU A 21 -2.70 -7.58 -11.52
C GLU A 21 -4.14 -7.08 -11.71
N GLU A 22 -4.93 -7.02 -10.64
CA GLU A 22 -6.35 -6.68 -10.71
C GLU A 22 -6.55 -5.17 -10.65
N GLY A 23 -5.90 -4.50 -9.71
CA GLY A 23 -6.04 -3.08 -9.43
C GLY A 23 -7.46 -2.66 -9.02
N ILE A 24 -7.62 -1.41 -8.61
CA ILE A 24 -8.89 -0.84 -8.16
C ILE A 24 -9.21 0.42 -8.96
N SER A 25 -10.42 0.49 -9.50
CA SER A 25 -10.94 1.70 -10.14
C SER A 25 -11.58 2.62 -9.12
N LEU A 26 -11.03 3.82 -8.97
CA LEU A 26 -11.44 4.80 -7.98
C LEU A 26 -11.96 6.07 -8.67
N TRP A 27 -13.09 6.58 -8.19
CA TRP A 27 -13.80 7.71 -8.79
C TRP A 27 -13.52 9.04 -8.09
N THR A 28 -13.00 9.00 -6.86
CA THR A 28 -12.74 10.19 -6.04
C THR A 28 -11.40 10.05 -5.31
N ALA A 29 -10.77 11.20 -5.03
CA ALA A 29 -9.56 11.25 -4.20
C ALA A 29 -9.80 10.74 -2.77
N GLU A 30 -10.98 10.98 -2.21
CA GLU A 30 -11.36 10.43 -0.90
C GLU A 30 -11.43 8.89 -0.93
N GLY A 31 -12.01 8.32 -1.99
CA GLY A 31 -12.01 6.87 -2.20
C GLY A 31 -10.59 6.31 -2.26
N PHE A 32 -9.68 7.01 -2.95
CA PHE A 32 -8.27 6.63 -2.97
C PHE A 32 -7.64 6.58 -1.57
N CYS A 33 -7.81 7.62 -0.76
CA CYS A 33 -7.26 7.66 0.59
C CYS A 33 -7.81 6.53 1.49
N VAL A 34 -9.12 6.29 1.46
CA VAL A 34 -9.75 5.24 2.28
C VAL A 34 -9.25 3.85 1.90
N HIS A 35 -9.17 3.56 0.60
CA HIS A 35 -8.68 2.28 0.10
C HIS A 35 -7.19 2.09 0.39
N LEU A 36 -6.38 3.13 0.19
CA LEU A 36 -4.96 3.11 0.48
C LEU A 36 -4.68 2.75 1.94
N VAL A 37 -5.35 3.41 2.88
CA VAL A 37 -5.19 3.12 4.32
C VAL A 37 -5.55 1.68 4.61
N ARG A 38 -6.69 1.18 4.11
CA ARG A 38 -7.11 -0.20 4.33
C ARG A 38 -6.11 -1.21 3.78
N ILE A 39 -5.64 -1.00 2.54
CA ILE A 39 -4.67 -1.91 1.90
C ILE A 39 -3.37 -1.93 2.68
N VAL A 40 -2.81 -0.77 3.04
CA VAL A 40 -1.58 -0.69 3.82
C VAL A 40 -1.74 -1.41 5.16
N GLN A 41 -2.86 -1.23 5.86
CA GLN A 41 -3.14 -1.91 7.13
C GLN A 41 -3.25 -3.43 6.98
N THR A 42 -3.99 -3.90 5.97
CA THR A 42 -4.14 -5.34 5.71
C THR A 42 -2.81 -5.98 5.34
N VAL A 43 -2.03 -5.33 4.47
CA VAL A 43 -0.70 -5.84 4.08
C VAL A 43 0.24 -5.86 5.28
N ASP A 44 0.25 -4.81 6.11
CA ASP A 44 1.04 -4.74 7.33
C ASP A 44 0.72 -5.90 8.29
N GLU A 45 -0.55 -6.17 8.53
CA GLU A 45 -1.02 -7.26 9.40
C GLU A 45 -0.64 -8.65 8.87
N VAL A 46 -0.79 -8.87 7.55
CA VAL A 46 -0.39 -10.12 6.90
C VAL A 46 1.12 -10.34 6.99
N LEU A 47 1.93 -9.30 6.76
CA LEU A 47 3.38 -9.40 6.86
C LEU A 47 3.84 -9.62 8.30
N LYS A 48 3.23 -8.98 9.30
CA LYS A 48 3.50 -9.25 10.73
C LYS A 48 3.23 -10.70 11.14
N GLY A 49 2.22 -11.33 10.54
CA GLY A 49 1.91 -12.74 10.78
C GLY A 49 2.87 -13.71 10.08
N SER A 50 3.62 -13.25 9.09
CA SER A 50 4.38 -14.11 8.17
C SER A 50 5.90 -13.92 8.23
N LEU A 51 6.36 -12.72 8.60
CA LEU A 51 7.77 -12.31 8.55
C LEU A 51 8.20 -11.72 9.89
N THR A 52 9.48 -11.92 10.22
CA THR A 52 10.12 -11.21 11.34
C THR A 52 10.28 -9.72 11.05
N SER A 53 10.56 -8.91 12.08
CA SER A 53 10.78 -7.46 11.92
C SER A 53 11.91 -7.15 10.93
N ASP A 54 13.01 -7.89 11.00
CA ASP A 54 14.17 -7.69 10.11
C ASP A 54 13.84 -8.08 8.67
N GLU A 55 13.04 -9.13 8.48
CA GLU A 55 12.59 -9.55 7.15
C GLU A 55 11.55 -8.61 6.54
N ARG A 56 10.83 -7.86 7.37
CA ARG A 56 9.90 -6.79 6.94
C ARG A 56 10.63 -5.52 6.54
N GLN A 57 11.89 -5.34 6.94
CA GLN A 57 12.67 -4.16 6.58
C GLN A 57 12.88 -4.11 5.05
N GLY A 58 12.62 -2.95 4.46
CA GLY A 58 12.74 -2.73 3.02
C GLY A 58 11.48 -3.06 2.21
N TRP A 59 10.47 -3.68 2.82
CA TRP A 59 9.17 -3.84 2.18
C TRP A 59 8.41 -2.51 2.11
N HIS A 60 7.89 -2.21 0.94
CA HIS A 60 7.06 -1.04 0.69
C HIS A 60 5.93 -1.37 -0.28
N LEU A 61 4.84 -0.62 -0.16
CA LEU A 61 3.73 -0.66 -1.08
C LEU A 61 3.93 0.42 -2.15
N GLU A 62 4.16 0.01 -3.38
CA GLU A 62 4.23 0.91 -4.54
C GLU A 62 2.85 1.00 -5.19
N VAL A 63 2.36 2.23 -5.41
CA VAL A 63 1.10 2.46 -6.13
C VAL A 63 1.39 3.05 -7.49
N THR A 64 0.86 2.44 -8.55
CA THR A 64 0.96 2.94 -9.91
C THR A 64 -0.42 3.27 -10.48
N ASP A 65 -0.45 4.17 -11.47
CA ASP A 65 -1.63 4.39 -12.30
C ASP A 65 -1.74 3.36 -13.44
N ASP A 66 -2.75 3.50 -14.29
CA ASP A 66 -3.03 2.64 -15.44
C ASP A 66 -1.98 2.71 -16.55
N ALA A 67 -1.19 3.77 -16.59
CA ALA A 67 -0.03 3.91 -17.46
C ALA A 67 1.23 3.27 -16.86
N GLY A 68 1.14 2.64 -15.68
CA GLY A 68 2.26 2.06 -14.95
C GLY A 68 3.19 3.11 -14.33
N ARG A 69 2.75 4.37 -14.23
CA ARG A 69 3.55 5.42 -13.60
C ARG A 69 3.36 5.36 -12.10
N ARG A 70 4.47 5.43 -11.37
CA ARG A 70 4.46 5.47 -9.91
C ARG A 70 3.79 6.74 -9.42
N VAL A 71 2.74 6.57 -8.64
CA VAL A 71 1.98 7.64 -7.98
C VAL A 71 2.50 7.85 -6.57
N MET A 72 2.79 6.77 -5.84
CA MET A 72 3.35 6.85 -4.50
C MET A 72 4.08 5.56 -4.10
N SER A 73 4.85 5.65 -3.01
CA SER A 73 5.51 4.51 -2.38
C SER A 73 5.44 4.67 -0.87
N ILE A 74 4.99 3.65 -0.15
CA ILE A 74 4.76 3.69 1.30
C ILE A 74 5.61 2.61 1.97
N SER A 75 6.57 3.02 2.80
CA SER A 75 7.33 2.11 3.67
C SER A 75 6.39 1.46 4.67
N LEU A 76 6.40 0.13 4.74
CA LEU A 76 5.54 -0.61 5.68
C LEU A 76 6.12 -0.62 7.10
N THR A 77 7.43 -0.45 7.24
CA THR A 77 8.10 -0.23 8.53
C THR A 77 7.74 1.13 9.14
N ASP A 78 7.75 2.21 8.34
CA ASP A 78 7.47 3.57 8.83
C ASP A 78 5.97 3.76 9.15
N PHE A 79 5.10 2.99 8.48
CA PHE A 79 3.67 2.97 8.77
C PHE A 79 3.37 2.39 10.16
N ASP A 80 4.12 1.38 10.58
CA ASP A 80 4.03 0.78 11.91
C ASP A 80 4.35 1.81 13.00
N GLU A 81 5.43 2.57 12.80
CA GLU A 81 5.88 3.63 13.71
C GLU A 81 4.83 4.74 13.84
N ASN A 82 4.21 5.18 12.73
CA ASN A 82 3.17 6.21 12.75
C ASN A 82 1.83 5.76 13.33
N ARG A 83 1.49 4.46 13.28
CA ARG A 83 0.31 3.89 13.96
C ARG A 83 0.43 4.02 15.49
N SER A 84 1.64 3.98 16.02
CA SER A 84 1.94 4.17 17.46
C SER A 84 1.54 5.54 18.00
N PHE A 85 1.35 6.53 17.11
CA PHE A 85 1.00 7.91 17.47
C PHE A 85 -0.48 8.27 17.25
N LEU A 86 -1.27 7.37 16.66
CA LEU A 86 -2.70 7.59 16.47
C LEU A 86 -3.47 6.95 17.63
N PRO A 87 -4.19 7.72 18.47
CA PRO A 87 -4.98 7.15 19.54
C PRO A 87 -6.09 6.28 18.92
N LEU A 88 -6.18 5.03 19.41
CA LEU A 88 -7.32 4.16 19.15
C LEU A 88 -8.58 4.87 19.66
N HIS A 89 -9.45 5.29 18.75
CA HIS A 89 -10.78 5.80 19.04
C HIS A 89 -11.82 4.67 18.98
#